data_AF-A0A7C9AYA7-F1
#
_entry.id   AF-A0A7C9AYA7-F1
#
_cell.length_a   1.000
_cell.length_b   1.000
_cell.length_c   1.000
_cell.angle_alpha   90.00
_cell.angle_beta   90.00
_cell.angle_gamma   90.00
#
_symmetry.space_group_name_H-M   'P 1'
#
loop_
_entity.id
_entity.type
_entity.pdbx_description
1 polymer ?
#
loop_
_entity_poly.entity_id
_entity_poly.type
_entity_poly.pdbx_seq_one_letter_code
_entity_poly.pdbx_strand_id
1 'polypeptide(L)'
;HDKGKAAIVEIETTSYADGSEEPLCMNRTTIYLRGAGGFSKSSPPYSFASYSGNQTPSLKIPKTQPFASYEDITRPSQALLYRLSGDYNPLHSDPTFAEIAGFPRPILHGLCTLGFAIRAIIRCICQGDP
;
A
#
# COMPACT_ATOMS: atom_id res chain seq x y z
N HIS A 1 -3.87 -12.12 11.82
CA HIS A 1 -2.72 -12.99 12.15
C HIS A 1 -1.99 -12.48 13.36
N ASP A 2 -1.64 -13.39 14.26
CA ASP A 2 -0.65 -13.09 15.29
C ASP A 2 0.75 -13.33 14.74
N LYS A 3 1.66 -12.37 14.93
CA LYS A 3 3.09 -12.45 14.59
C LYS A 3 3.97 -12.27 15.83
N GLY A 4 3.44 -12.60 17.01
CA GLY A 4 4.12 -12.52 18.31
C GLY A 4 4.21 -11.09 18.83
N LYS A 5 4.93 -10.20 18.11
CA LYS A 5 5.09 -8.78 18.50
C LYS A 5 4.13 -7.82 17.78
N ALA A 6 3.27 -8.34 16.91
CA ALA A 6 2.32 -7.56 16.14
C ALA A 6 1.13 -8.41 15.71
N ALA A 7 0.02 -7.74 15.43
CA ALA A 7 -1.07 -8.32 14.65
C ALA A 7 -0.96 -7.88 13.18
N ILE A 8 -1.33 -8.78 12.27
CA ILE A 8 -1.62 -8.43 10.88
C ILE A 8 -3.12 -8.53 10.67
N VAL A 9 -3.73 -7.51 10.11
CA VAL A 9 -5.13 -7.52 9.67
C VAL A 9 -5.14 -7.48 8.15
N GLU A 10 -5.83 -8.40 7.52
CA GLU A 10 -6.03 -8.42 6.06
C GLU A 10 -7.49 -8.10 5.77
N ILE A 11 -7.72 -7.15 4.85
CA ILE A 11 -9.03 -6.65 4.46
C ILE A 11 -9.14 -6.75 2.96
N GLU A 12 -10.21 -7.36 2.47
CA GLU A 12 -10.58 -7.34 1.05
C GLU A 12 -11.82 -6.44 0.89
N THR A 13 -11.79 -5.58 -0.12
CA THR A 13 -12.88 -4.65 -0.40
C THR A 13 -13.17 -4.66 -1.88
N THR A 14 -14.34 -5.16 -2.25
CA THR A 14 -14.86 -5.14 -3.63
C THR A 14 -15.82 -3.98 -3.77
N SER A 15 -15.59 -3.13 -4.78
CA SER A 15 -16.40 -1.96 -5.07
C SER A 15 -17.21 -2.18 -6.34
N TYR A 16 -18.45 -1.69 -6.36
CA TYR A 16 -19.40 -1.83 -7.46
C TYR A 16 -19.86 -0.44 -7.90
N ALA A 17 -20.25 -0.30 -9.17
CA ALA A 17 -20.96 0.89 -9.63
C ALA A 17 -22.37 0.91 -9.02
N ASP A 18 -22.95 2.09 -8.86
CA ASP A 18 -24.33 2.19 -8.39
C ASP A 18 -25.28 1.42 -9.33
N GLY A 19 -26.10 0.54 -8.77
CA GLY A 19 -27.00 -0.34 -9.51
C GLY A 19 -26.34 -1.47 -10.32
N SER A 20 -25.02 -1.68 -10.23
CA SER A 20 -24.32 -2.78 -10.91
C SER A 20 -24.03 -3.95 -9.96
N GLU A 21 -24.22 -5.17 -10.43
CA GLU A 21 -23.74 -6.39 -9.76
C GLU A 21 -22.34 -6.80 -10.23
N GLU A 22 -21.80 -6.15 -11.26
CA GLU A 22 -20.44 -6.40 -11.77
C GLU A 22 -19.40 -5.61 -10.94
N PRO A 23 -18.36 -6.27 -10.41
CA PRO A 23 -17.35 -5.60 -9.58
C PRO A 23 -16.47 -4.67 -10.43
N LEU A 24 -16.34 -3.41 -10.01
CA LEU A 24 -15.46 -2.44 -10.64
C LEU A 24 -14.00 -2.67 -10.26
N CYS A 25 -13.73 -2.89 -8.98
CA CYS A 25 -12.38 -3.15 -8.49
C CYS A 25 -12.40 -3.95 -7.18
N MET A 26 -11.29 -4.63 -6.91
CA MET A 26 -11.07 -5.34 -5.66
C MET A 26 -9.73 -4.90 -5.07
N ASN A 27 -9.75 -4.40 -3.84
CA ASN A 27 -8.58 -3.96 -3.11
C ASN A 27 -8.28 -4.93 -1.97
N ARG A 28 -7.01 -5.31 -1.83
CA ARG A 28 -6.52 -6.09 -0.69
C ARG A 28 -5.55 -5.24 0.11
N THR A 29 -5.91 -4.99 1.36
CA THR A 29 -5.10 -4.18 2.29
C THR A 29 -4.58 -5.07 3.41
N THR A 30 -3.29 -4.98 3.68
CA THR A 30 -2.65 -5.64 4.82
C THR A 30 -2.17 -4.56 5.79
N ILE A 31 -2.74 -4.56 6.99
CA ILE A 31 -2.42 -3.61 8.07
C ILE A 31 -1.54 -4.32 9.09
N TYR A 32 -0.39 -3.72 9.42
CA TYR A 32 0.52 -4.21 10.45
C TYR A 32 0.35 -3.40 11.73
N LEU A 33 -0.22 -4.01 12.77
CA LEU A 33 -0.47 -3.40 14.07
C LEU A 33 0.65 -3.80 15.04
N ARG A 34 1.68 -2.93 15.13
CA ARG A 34 2.81 -3.12 16.04
C ARG A 34 2.33 -3.19 17.49
N GLY A 35 2.86 -4.13 18.27
CA GLY A 35 2.55 -4.30 19.70
C GLY A 35 1.27 -5.09 19.98
N ALA A 36 0.39 -5.26 19.00
CA ALA A 36 -0.89 -5.95 19.16
C ALA A 36 -0.81 -7.49 18.99
N GLY A 37 0.37 -8.09 19.20
CA GLY A 37 0.57 -9.54 19.07
C GLY A 37 0.48 -10.30 20.40
N GLY A 38 0.70 -11.61 20.36
CA GLY A 38 0.78 -12.48 21.54
C GLY A 38 -0.57 -12.99 22.06
N PHE A 39 -1.62 -12.84 21.27
CA PHE A 39 -2.98 -13.27 21.59
C PHE A 39 -3.30 -14.69 21.11
N SER A 40 -2.48 -15.30 20.25
CA SER A 40 -2.65 -16.66 19.74
C SER A 40 -1.39 -17.49 19.89
N LYS A 41 -1.55 -18.77 20.26
CA LYS A 41 -0.44 -19.72 20.40
C LYS A 41 0.01 -20.33 19.07
N SER A 42 -0.84 -20.28 18.04
CA SER A 42 -0.61 -20.83 16.70
C SER A 42 -1.94 -20.87 15.96
N SER A 43 -2.01 -20.27 14.77
CA SER A 43 -2.99 -20.64 13.74
C SER A 43 -2.27 -20.52 12.39
N PRO A 44 -2.52 -21.42 11.42
CA PRO A 44 -2.07 -21.16 10.05
C PRO A 44 -2.72 -19.84 9.63
N PRO A 45 -1.94 -18.79 9.35
CA PRO A 45 -2.53 -17.50 9.04
C PRO A 45 -3.34 -17.66 7.75
N TYR A 46 -4.63 -17.33 7.79
CA TYR A 46 -5.39 -17.10 6.55
C TYR A 46 -4.66 -16.01 5.79
N SER A 47 -3.96 -16.29 4.70
CA SER A 47 -3.29 -15.23 3.94
C SER A 47 -3.87 -15.18 2.54
N PHE A 48 -3.91 -14.00 1.93
CA PHE A 48 -4.17 -13.90 0.50
C PHE A 48 -3.21 -14.77 -0.34
N ALA A 49 -2.01 -15.06 0.17
CA ALA A 49 -1.07 -15.99 -0.46
C ALA A 49 -1.54 -17.46 -0.48
N SER A 50 -2.51 -17.83 0.37
CA SER A 50 -3.13 -19.16 0.42
C SER A 50 -4.40 -19.28 -0.44
N TYR A 51 -4.80 -18.19 -1.12
CA TYR A 51 -5.90 -18.21 -2.07
C TYR A 51 -5.49 -19.04 -3.30
N SER A 52 -6.17 -20.15 -3.56
CA SER A 52 -5.80 -21.14 -4.59
C SER A 52 -5.71 -20.55 -6.01
N GLY A 53 -6.46 -19.48 -6.30
CA GLY A 53 -6.45 -18.79 -7.60
C GLY A 53 -5.39 -17.69 -7.77
N ASN A 54 -4.73 -17.23 -6.69
CA ASN A 54 -3.80 -16.09 -6.68
C ASN A 54 -2.45 -16.43 -6.04
N GLN A 55 -1.93 -17.64 -6.28
CA GLN A 55 -0.54 -17.96 -5.99
C GLN A 55 0.36 -17.07 -6.87
N THR A 56 0.63 -15.86 -6.42
CA THR A 56 1.58 -14.97 -7.09
C THR A 56 2.95 -15.59 -6.81
N PRO A 57 3.66 -16.13 -7.82
CA PRO A 57 4.99 -16.68 -7.58
C PRO A 57 5.86 -15.60 -6.94
N SER A 58 6.80 -15.98 -6.07
CA SER A 58 7.67 -14.98 -5.46
C SER A 58 8.33 -14.17 -6.58
N LEU A 59 7.96 -12.90 -6.69
CA LEU A 59 8.42 -12.03 -7.76
C LEU A 59 9.89 -11.78 -7.51
N LYS A 60 10.76 -12.52 -8.21
CA LYS A 60 12.19 -12.26 -8.22
C LYS A 60 12.45 -11.07 -9.13
N ILE A 61 12.82 -9.95 -8.54
CA ILE A 61 13.27 -8.78 -9.31
C ILE A 61 14.48 -9.21 -10.16
N PRO A 62 14.43 -9.06 -11.49
CA PRO A 62 15.56 -9.41 -12.35
C PRO A 62 16.81 -8.61 -11.95
N LYS A 63 17.97 -9.27 -11.98
CA LYS A 63 19.27 -8.61 -11.72
C LYS A 63 19.88 -7.96 -12.96
N THR A 64 19.13 -7.93 -14.06
CA THR A 64 19.54 -7.30 -15.32
C THR A 64 19.26 -5.80 -15.30
N GLN A 65 19.73 -5.08 -16.31
CA GLN A 65 19.38 -3.68 -16.50
C GLN A 65 17.85 -3.51 -16.60
N PRO A 66 17.25 -2.49 -15.97
CA PRO A 66 15.83 -2.19 -16.13
C PRO A 66 15.48 -1.91 -17.59
N PHE A 67 14.31 -2.40 -18.03
CA PHE A 67 13.78 -2.09 -19.36
C PHE A 67 13.54 -0.59 -19.56
N ALA A 68 13.04 0.08 -18.52
CA ALA A 68 12.86 1.52 -18.47
C ALA A 68 13.21 2.02 -17.06
N SER A 69 13.65 3.27 -16.98
CA SER A 69 13.84 4.01 -15.74
C SER A 69 13.17 5.37 -15.88
N TYR A 70 12.50 5.80 -14.82
CA TYR A 70 11.74 7.04 -14.81
C TYR A 70 11.85 7.68 -13.44
N GLU A 71 12.16 8.97 -13.41
CA GLU A 71 12.36 9.74 -12.19
C GLU A 71 11.31 10.85 -12.12
N ASP A 72 10.67 10.97 -10.95
CA ASP A 72 9.71 12.03 -10.64
C ASP A 72 10.11 12.69 -9.33
N ILE A 73 10.09 14.01 -9.30
CA ILE A 73 10.44 14.79 -8.11
C ILE A 73 9.15 15.10 -7.34
N THR A 74 9.10 14.66 -6.09
CA THR A 74 8.02 15.03 -5.17
C THR A 74 8.22 16.45 -4.64
N ARG A 75 7.12 17.19 -4.44
CA ARG A 75 7.18 18.50 -3.80
C ARG A 75 7.33 18.34 -2.27
N PRO A 76 7.94 19.30 -1.56
CA PRO A 76 7.93 19.30 -0.09
C PRO A 76 6.51 19.21 0.51
N SER A 77 5.52 19.79 -0.17
CA SER A 77 4.10 19.78 0.21
C SER A 77 3.31 18.59 -0.36
N GLN A 78 3.95 17.58 -0.97
CA GLN A 78 3.25 16.49 -1.66
C GLN A 78 2.28 15.72 -0.74
N ALA A 79 2.67 15.48 0.51
CA ALA A 79 1.83 14.80 1.50
C ALA A 79 0.60 15.64 1.89
N LEU A 80 0.76 16.97 1.96
CA LEU A 80 -0.34 17.90 2.26
C LEU A 80 -1.37 17.98 1.13
N LEU A 81 -0.94 17.81 -0.11
CA LEU A 81 -1.85 17.71 -1.25
C LEU A 81 -2.55 16.34 -1.29
N TYR A 82 -1.78 15.25 -1.19
CA TYR A 82 -2.32 13.89 -1.34
C TYR A 82 -3.34 13.52 -0.26
N ARG A 83 -3.17 13.99 0.98
CA ARG A 83 -4.13 13.73 2.07
C ARG A 83 -5.55 14.21 1.77
N LEU A 84 -5.72 15.20 0.88
CA LEU A 84 -7.05 15.69 0.47
C LEU A 84 -7.84 14.63 -0.31
N SER A 85 -7.20 13.55 -0.75
CA SER A 85 -7.83 12.39 -1.39
C SER A 85 -8.41 11.37 -0.39
N GLY A 86 -8.32 11.61 0.93
CA GLY A 86 -9.06 10.85 1.94
C GLY A 86 -8.24 10.31 3.12
N ASP A 87 -6.92 10.21 2.99
CA ASP A 87 -6.05 9.78 4.10
C ASP A 87 -5.51 10.99 4.89
N TYR A 88 -6.26 11.33 5.94
CA TYR A 88 -5.98 12.47 6.81
C TYR A 88 -5.04 12.16 8.00
N ASN A 89 -4.37 11.00 8.02
CA ASN A 89 -3.52 10.58 9.14
C ASN A 89 -2.45 11.66 9.46
N PRO A 90 -2.37 12.14 10.72
CA PRO A 90 -1.44 13.21 11.12
C PRO A 90 0.03 12.85 10.91
N LEU A 91 0.39 11.57 10.81
CA LEU A 91 1.73 11.11 10.43
C LEU A 91 2.27 11.78 9.15
N HIS A 92 1.37 12.20 8.27
CA HIS A 92 1.70 12.80 6.97
C HIS A 92 1.67 14.34 6.96
N SER A 93 1.30 14.99 8.07
CA SER A 93 1.15 16.46 8.10
C SER A 93 1.63 17.14 9.39
N ASP A 94 1.64 16.44 10.52
CA ASP A 94 1.98 16.98 11.83
C ASP A 94 3.39 16.53 12.26
N PRO A 95 4.35 17.46 12.39
CA PRO A 95 5.71 17.13 12.82
C PRO A 95 5.78 16.47 14.21
N THR A 96 4.96 16.92 15.17
CA THR A 96 4.95 16.38 16.53
C THR A 96 4.43 14.95 16.51
N PHE A 97 3.38 14.68 15.73
CA PHE A 97 2.86 13.31 15.59
C PHE A 97 3.87 12.39 14.89
N ALA A 98 4.55 12.88 13.85
CA ALA A 98 5.59 12.12 13.15
C ALA A 98 6.74 11.74 14.10
N GLU A 99 7.19 12.66 14.95
CA GLU A 99 8.22 12.42 15.96
C GLU A 99 7.79 11.35 16.97
N ILE A 100 6.56 11.44 17.51
CA ILE A 100 5.99 10.42 18.40
C ILE A 100 5.93 9.05 17.70
N ALA A 101 5.64 9.02 16.40
CA ALA A 101 5.63 7.81 15.59
C ALA A 101 7.04 7.29 15.22
N GLY A 102 8.10 8.00 15.63
CA GLY A 102 9.50 7.61 15.42
C GLY A 102 10.10 8.07 14.09
N PHE A 103 9.51 9.08 13.44
CA PHE A 103 10.04 9.69 12.22
C PHE A 103 10.54 11.11 12.49
N PRO A 104 11.67 11.53 11.89
CA PRO A 104 12.23 12.86 12.12
C PRO A 104 11.37 14.01 11.54
N ARG A 105 10.41 13.70 10.67
CA ARG A 105 9.46 14.63 10.04
C ARG A 105 8.30 13.85 9.42
N PRO A 106 7.20 14.51 9.02
CA PRO A 106 6.13 13.85 8.29
C PRO A 106 6.63 13.14 7.03
N ILE A 107 6.12 11.94 6.79
CA ILE A 107 6.46 11.10 5.64
C ILE A 107 5.37 11.18 4.58
N LEU A 108 5.72 10.94 3.31
CA LEU A 108 4.74 10.80 2.24
C LEU A 108 3.94 9.50 2.41
N HIS A 109 2.65 9.52 2.08
CA HIS A 109 1.81 8.34 2.07
C HIS A 109 2.38 7.25 1.14
N GLY A 110 2.42 6.00 1.60
CA GLY A 110 2.89 4.88 0.78
C GLY A 110 2.07 4.72 -0.50
N LEU A 111 0.75 4.92 -0.43
CA LEU A 111 -0.14 4.90 -1.60
C LEU A 111 0.12 6.06 -2.58
N CYS A 112 0.63 7.19 -2.10
CA CYS A 112 1.06 8.27 -3.00
C CYS A 112 2.27 7.80 -3.82
N THR A 113 3.29 7.23 -3.16
CA THR A 113 4.47 6.66 -3.85
C THR A 113 4.07 5.56 -4.83
N LEU A 114 3.11 4.69 -4.47
CA LEU A 114 2.54 3.71 -5.39
C LEU A 114 1.91 4.37 -6.62
N GLY A 115 1.13 5.44 -6.43
CA GLY A 115 0.55 6.21 -7.53
C GLY A 115 1.60 6.80 -8.48
N PHE A 116 2.74 7.27 -7.96
CA PHE A 116 3.88 7.70 -8.79
C PHE A 116 4.46 6.53 -9.61
N ALA A 117 4.65 5.37 -8.99
CA ALA A 117 5.17 4.18 -9.67
C ALA A 117 4.22 3.68 -10.77
N ILE A 118 2.91 3.62 -10.50
CA ILE A 118 1.90 3.22 -11.49
C ILE A 118 1.85 4.24 -12.63
N ARG A 119 1.91 5.54 -12.34
CA ARG A 119 1.95 6.59 -13.38
C ARG A 119 3.17 6.44 -14.28
N ALA A 120 4.33 6.09 -13.73
CA ALA A 120 5.53 5.81 -14.52
C ALA A 120 5.32 4.59 -15.43
N ILE A 121 4.69 3.52 -14.94
CA ILE A 121 4.35 2.33 -15.74
C ILE A 121 3.41 2.70 -16.89
N ILE A 122 2.32 3.42 -16.62
CA ILE A 122 1.36 3.86 -17.64
C ILE A 122 2.06 4.67 -18.73
N ARG A 123 2.97 5.57 -18.35
CA ARG A 123 3.74 6.38 -19.31
C ARG A 123 4.71 5.55 -20.14
N CYS A 124 5.49 4.67 -19.50
CA CYS A 124 6.58 3.96 -20.17
C CYS A 124 6.12 2.72 -20.95
N ILE A 125 5.02 2.09 -20.54
CA ILE A 125 4.58 0.78 -21.05
C ILE A 125 3.22 0.90 -21.75
N CYS A 126 2.28 1.64 -21.16
CA CYS A 126 0.93 1.80 -21.70
C CYS A 126 0.77 3.02 -22.63
N GLN A 127 1.86 3.68 -23.01
CA GLN A 127 1.85 4.87 -23.89
C GLN A 127 0.97 6.03 -23.36
N GLY A 128 0.77 6.09 -22.04
CA GLY A 128 -0.08 7.10 -21.40
C GLY A 128 -1.56 6.75 -21.32
N ASP A 129 -2.00 5.58 -21.79
CA ASP A 129 -3.38 5.11 -21.72
C ASP A 129 -3.64 4.38 -20.37
N PRO A 130 -4.50 4.94 -19.49
CA PRO A 130 -4.73 4.44 -18.13
C PRO A 130 -5.73 3.28 -18.03
#